data_AF-A0A8T1Z3P1-F1
#
_entry.id   AF-A0A8T1Z3P1-F1
#
_cell.length_a   1.000
_cell.length_b   1.000
_cell.length_c   1.000
_cell.angle_alpha   90.00
_cell.angle_beta   90.00
_cell.angle_gamma   90.00
#
_symmetry.space_group_name_H-M   'P 1'
#
loop_
_entity.id
_entity.type
_entity.pdbx_description
1 polymer ?
#
loop_
_entity_poly.entity_id
_entity_poly.type
_entity_poly.pdbx_seq_one_letter_code
_entity_poly.pdbx_strand_id
1 'polypeptide(L)'
;MVFDEISVALNIMDEIRVETSRMEKSISAVPGLAVILFGDSTSSKAYEVPGLMVGIKTLVVRLAEDSSEEEVLKYVSNFNDDPCVHGILVQSPLPSHMDNKNILNAVSVEKDVDGFHPLNIGLLAMRGREPFCVPRIPKGCIELLRWYNFEIKGKRAVVLGRSNTFGMPTGLLLQREDATVTIIHSKTKNPEEITRQADIIISAVGQPNMVRGSWIKPGAVVINVGTSVVKDPSAPYGFRMVGDICYEEVCKVASAITPDACGPSLLMAKVMLLSNTLTSAKIIHNFIKTMASMIFTDCSSSTMSRLIHLDRRNGVFLPRLCVGQLSLRTTASGRGCTLSIRSSSSPSAIVINGKAEAKKIRDDIKIEVSRMKEAIGVVPGLAVILVGKNEESATYVRNKKRACDSVGIKSFEVCLAEDSSEEEVLKYVSGFNDDPSVHGILVQLPLPSHMDEQKILSAVSIEKDVDGFHPLNIGRLAMRGREPLFVPCTPKGCIELLHRYNIEIKGKKAVVIGRSNIVGMPAALLLQREDATVSIIHSRTKNPEEITRQADILISAVGKPNMVRGSWIKPGAVIIDVGIKRVEVSP
;
A
#
# COMPACT_ATOMS: atom_id res chain seq x y z
N MET A 1 27.73 -5.08 9.63
CA MET A 1 27.86 -3.66 9.22
C MET A 1 26.88 -2.82 10.04
N VAL A 2 27.25 -1.62 10.44
CA VAL A 2 26.31 -0.67 11.09
C VAL A 2 25.99 0.43 10.10
N PHE A 3 24.71 0.79 9.95
CA PHE A 3 24.31 1.91 9.09
C PHE A 3 24.82 3.24 9.66
N ASP A 4 25.47 4.04 8.82
CA ASP A 4 25.83 5.42 9.12
C ASP A 4 24.71 6.35 8.63
N GLU A 5 23.60 6.38 9.38
CA GLU A 5 22.41 7.16 9.02
C GLU A 5 22.71 8.67 8.93
N ILE A 6 23.74 9.15 9.64
CA ILE A 6 24.14 10.57 9.63
C ILE A 6 24.73 10.93 8.27
N SER A 7 25.69 10.15 7.78
CA SER A 7 26.29 10.40 6.46
C SER A 7 25.26 10.34 5.34
N VAL A 8 24.33 9.38 5.39
CA VAL A 8 23.23 9.29 4.42
C VAL A 8 22.33 10.53 4.49
N ALA A 9 21.94 10.95 5.70
CA ALA A 9 21.09 12.12 5.90
C ALA A 9 21.75 13.41 5.39
N LEU A 10 23.04 13.62 5.66
CA LEU A 10 23.79 14.79 5.20
C LEU A 10 23.89 14.83 3.68
N ASN A 11 24.13 13.69 3.03
CA ASN A 11 24.17 13.64 1.57
C ASN A 11 22.81 14.02 0.96
N ILE A 12 21.71 13.48 1.49
CA ILE A 12 20.37 13.84 1.01
C ILE A 12 20.06 15.33 1.26
N MET A 13 20.52 15.90 2.38
CA MET A 13 20.41 17.35 2.62
C MET A 13 21.15 18.16 1.57
N ASP A 14 22.35 17.73 1.16
CA ASP A 14 23.10 18.40 0.09
C ASP A 14 22.37 18.33 -1.26
N GLU A 15 21.76 17.19 -1.59
CA GLU A 15 20.92 17.04 -2.80
C GLU A 15 19.70 17.97 -2.76
N ILE A 16 18.99 18.02 -1.62
CA ILE A 16 17.84 18.92 -1.43
C ILE A 16 18.29 20.37 -1.63
N ARG A 17 19.42 20.77 -1.01
CA ARG A 17 19.96 22.14 -1.15
C ARG A 17 20.23 22.50 -2.60
N VAL A 18 20.89 21.61 -3.36
CA VAL A 18 21.19 21.83 -4.78
C VAL A 18 19.90 22.03 -5.58
N GLU A 19 18.90 21.18 -5.36
CA GLU A 19 17.63 21.24 -6.08
C GLU A 19 16.78 22.45 -5.67
N THR A 20 16.80 22.85 -4.40
CA THR A 20 16.16 24.10 -3.95
C THR A 20 16.78 25.32 -4.62
N SER A 21 18.12 25.41 -4.66
CA SER A 21 18.82 26.49 -5.36
C SER A 21 18.54 26.49 -6.87
N ARG A 22 18.36 25.31 -7.48
CA ARG A 22 17.96 25.20 -8.88
C ARG A 22 16.54 25.73 -9.10
N MET A 23 15.60 25.35 -8.24
CA MET A 23 14.22 25.81 -8.32
C MET A 23 14.12 27.34 -8.19
N GLU A 24 14.84 27.91 -7.23
CA GLU A 24 14.92 29.37 -7.04
C GLU A 24 15.48 30.07 -8.28
N LYS A 25 16.56 29.57 -8.89
CA LYS A 25 17.14 30.17 -10.10
C LYS A 25 16.25 30.02 -11.33
N SER A 26 15.55 28.90 -11.47
CA SER A 26 14.79 28.57 -12.69
C SER A 26 13.40 29.19 -12.72
N ILE A 27 12.72 29.31 -11.58
CA ILE A 27 11.34 29.78 -11.52
C ILE A 27 11.08 30.80 -10.40
N SER A 28 12.14 31.32 -9.76
CA SER A 28 12.04 32.31 -8.66
C SER A 28 11.16 31.85 -7.49
N ALA A 29 11.08 30.53 -7.26
CA ALA A 29 10.27 29.94 -6.20
C ALA A 29 11.16 29.24 -5.17
N VAL A 30 10.87 29.49 -3.89
CA VAL A 30 11.56 28.87 -2.75
C VAL A 30 10.55 27.97 -2.01
N PRO A 31 10.88 26.68 -1.77
CA PRO A 31 10.00 25.80 -1.00
C PRO A 31 9.78 26.33 0.42
N GLY A 32 8.55 26.17 0.90
CA GLY A 32 8.11 26.67 2.21
C GLY A 32 7.46 25.58 3.04
N LEU A 33 7.88 25.45 4.30
CA LEU A 33 7.36 24.50 5.28
C LEU A 33 6.70 25.25 6.45
N ALA A 34 5.40 25.06 6.65
CA ALA A 34 4.69 25.50 7.85
C ALA A 34 4.64 24.38 8.88
N VAL A 35 4.94 24.69 10.15
CA VAL A 35 4.92 23.75 11.27
C VAL A 35 4.05 24.32 12.38
N ILE A 36 3.01 23.58 12.78
CA ILE A 36 2.16 23.91 13.93
C ILE A 36 2.61 23.05 15.12
N LEU A 37 2.99 23.71 16.21
CA LEU A 37 3.43 23.11 17.46
C LEU A 37 2.48 23.49 18.59
N PHE A 38 2.41 22.64 19.61
CA PHE A 38 1.64 22.87 20.83
C PHE A 38 2.58 22.93 22.04
N GLY A 39 2.29 23.85 22.97
CA GLY A 39 2.99 24.03 24.24
C GLY A 39 4.47 24.47 24.11
N ASP A 40 5.19 24.36 25.23
CA ASP A 40 6.61 24.75 25.36
C ASP A 40 7.59 23.72 24.77
N SER A 41 7.13 22.90 23.83
CA SER A 41 8.00 21.94 23.16
C SER A 41 9.23 22.66 22.59
N THR A 42 10.42 22.26 23.04
CA THR A 42 11.72 22.81 22.57
C THR A 42 12.04 22.44 21.12
N SER A 43 11.02 21.97 20.38
CA SER A 43 11.09 21.32 19.08
C SER A 43 11.14 22.26 17.88
N SER A 44 10.96 23.59 17.99
CA SER A 44 11.00 24.47 16.78
C SER A 44 12.36 24.45 16.09
N LYS A 45 13.45 24.52 16.86
CA LYS A 45 14.82 24.43 16.33
C LYS A 45 15.06 23.12 15.57
N ALA A 46 14.28 22.08 15.85
CA ALA A 46 14.40 20.79 15.22
C ALA A 46 14.02 20.82 13.72
N TYR A 47 13.26 21.83 13.27
CA TYR A 47 12.82 22.00 11.89
C TYR A 47 13.40 23.26 11.23
N GLU A 48 13.50 24.36 11.97
CA GLU A 48 14.00 25.64 11.46
C GLU A 48 15.44 25.54 10.96
N VAL A 49 16.34 24.94 11.75
CA VAL A 49 17.77 24.85 11.42
C VAL A 49 18.00 23.95 10.19
N PRO A 50 17.48 22.71 10.12
CA PRO A 50 17.63 21.89 8.93
C PRO A 50 17.01 22.51 7.68
N GLY A 51 15.84 23.17 7.80
CA GLY A 51 15.20 23.86 6.68
C GLY A 51 16.08 24.96 6.10
N LEU A 52 16.61 25.82 6.97
CA LEU A 52 17.53 26.89 6.57
C LEU A 52 18.79 26.36 5.86
N MET A 53 19.36 25.26 6.36
CA MET A 53 20.57 24.64 5.76
C MET A 53 20.37 24.19 4.31
N VAL A 54 19.13 23.87 3.91
CA VAL A 54 18.81 23.38 2.55
C VAL A 54 18.03 24.39 1.72
N GLY A 55 17.93 25.64 2.18
CA GLY A 55 17.25 26.72 1.47
C GLY A 55 15.71 26.66 1.53
N ILE A 56 15.12 25.92 2.47
CA ILE A 56 13.67 25.83 2.66
C ILE A 56 13.22 26.83 3.72
N LYS A 57 12.30 27.73 3.36
CA LYS A 57 11.74 28.70 4.30
C LYS A 57 10.81 27.98 5.29
N THR A 58 11.11 28.08 6.58
CA THR A 58 10.30 27.43 7.63
C THR A 58 9.50 28.48 8.41
N LEU A 59 8.19 28.27 8.52
CA LEU A 59 7.28 29.07 9.33
C LEU A 59 6.81 28.21 10.51
N VAL A 60 7.05 28.66 11.74
CA VAL A 60 6.64 27.92 12.94
C VAL A 60 5.57 28.70 13.68
N VAL A 61 4.42 28.06 13.89
CA VAL A 61 3.34 28.55 14.75
C VAL A 61 3.35 27.75 16.02
N ARG A 62 3.31 28.43 17.16
CA ARG A 62 3.23 27.83 18.48
C ARG A 62 1.90 28.20 19.11
N LEU A 63 1.09 27.18 19.36
CA LEU A 63 -0.21 27.30 20.02
C LEU A 63 -0.09 26.80 21.46
N ALA A 64 -0.94 27.33 22.34
CA ALA A 64 -1.01 26.85 23.71
C ALA A 64 -1.62 25.44 23.74
N GLU A 65 -1.36 24.68 24.80
CA GLU A 65 -1.93 23.32 24.91
C GLU A 65 -3.46 23.34 25.04
N ASP A 66 -4.04 24.45 25.51
CA ASP A 66 -5.48 24.68 25.67
C ASP A 66 -6.14 25.38 24.46
N SER A 67 -5.39 25.63 23.38
CA SER A 67 -5.93 26.17 22.13
C SER A 67 -7.11 25.33 21.59
N SER A 68 -8.04 25.97 20.91
CA SER A 68 -9.22 25.29 20.34
C SER A 68 -8.89 24.59 19.02
N GLU A 69 -9.67 23.56 18.68
CA GLU A 69 -9.55 22.88 17.38
C GLU A 69 -9.81 23.85 16.21
N GLU A 70 -10.76 24.78 16.37
CA GLU A 70 -11.08 25.80 15.37
C GLU A 70 -9.89 26.74 15.08
N GLU A 71 -9.12 27.09 16.12
CA GLU A 71 -7.91 27.89 15.96
C GLU A 71 -6.86 27.16 15.09
N VAL A 72 -6.64 25.86 15.35
CA VAL A 72 -5.73 25.04 14.55
C VAL A 72 -6.20 24.95 13.10
N LEU A 73 -7.49 24.69 12.89
CA LEU A 73 -8.08 24.59 11.55
C LEU A 73 -7.96 25.90 10.77
N LYS A 74 -8.06 27.06 11.45
CA LYS A 74 -7.83 28.36 10.82
C LYS A 74 -6.40 28.51 10.31
N TYR A 75 -5.40 28.11 11.09
CA TYR A 75 -4.01 28.11 10.63
C TYR A 75 -3.80 27.14 9.47
N VAL A 76 -4.36 25.93 9.54
CA VAL A 76 -4.30 24.96 8.44
C VAL A 76 -4.92 25.54 7.16
N SER A 77 -6.10 26.15 7.25
CA SER A 77 -6.75 26.80 6.11
C SER A 77 -5.88 27.91 5.51
N ASN A 78 -5.35 28.81 6.35
CA ASN A 78 -4.47 29.88 5.87
C ASN A 78 -3.24 29.33 5.15
N PHE A 79 -2.63 28.26 5.67
CA PHE A 79 -1.48 27.62 5.03
C PHE A 79 -1.83 26.82 3.77
N ASN A 80 -3.03 26.27 3.68
CA ASN A 80 -3.54 25.66 2.46
C ASN A 80 -3.68 26.70 1.34
N ASP A 81 -4.15 27.90 1.68
CA ASP A 81 -4.38 28.97 0.71
C ASP A 81 -3.10 29.77 0.38
N ASP A 82 -2.07 29.72 1.24
CA ASP A 82 -0.81 30.44 1.03
C ASP A 82 0.03 29.79 -0.09
N PRO A 83 0.28 30.47 -1.23
CA PRO A 83 1.09 29.95 -2.33
C PRO A 83 2.58 29.85 -1.99
N CYS A 84 3.05 30.48 -0.92
CA CYS A 84 4.43 30.36 -0.44
C CYS A 84 4.63 29.15 0.47
N VAL A 85 3.54 28.55 0.98
CA VAL A 85 3.58 27.33 1.80
C VAL A 85 3.32 26.13 0.90
N HIS A 86 4.26 25.20 0.93
CA HIS A 86 4.21 23.99 0.10
C HIS A 86 4.09 22.74 0.96
N GLY A 87 4.59 22.78 2.21
CA GLY A 87 4.40 21.71 3.18
C GLY A 87 3.76 22.21 4.45
N ILE A 88 2.85 21.43 5.01
CA ILE A 88 2.22 21.67 6.30
C ILE A 88 2.47 20.46 7.19
N LEU A 89 3.07 20.70 8.35
CA LEU A 89 3.23 19.71 9.41
C LEU A 89 2.44 20.17 10.64
N VAL A 90 1.46 19.38 11.06
CA VAL A 90 0.85 19.51 12.37
C VAL A 90 1.50 18.50 13.31
N GLN A 91 2.28 18.98 14.29
CA GLN A 91 3.06 18.11 15.15
C GLN A 91 2.17 17.29 16.08
N SER A 92 2.32 15.96 16.03
CA SER A 92 1.71 15.02 16.98
C SER A 92 2.65 14.73 18.17
N PRO A 93 2.12 14.30 19.34
CA PRO A 93 0.70 14.15 19.65
C PRO A 93 -0.01 15.49 19.79
N LEU A 94 -1.26 15.54 19.34
CA LEU A 94 -2.13 16.69 19.59
C LEU A 94 -2.63 16.67 21.04
N PRO A 95 -3.03 17.84 21.59
CA PRO A 95 -3.80 17.90 22.82
C PRO A 95 -5.01 16.96 22.81
N SER A 96 -5.30 16.32 23.94
CA SER A 96 -6.26 15.20 24.02
C SER A 96 -7.71 15.57 23.69
N HIS A 97 -8.07 16.86 23.78
CA HIS A 97 -9.40 17.36 23.45
C HIS A 97 -9.64 17.57 21.96
N MET A 98 -8.61 17.47 21.11
CA MET A 98 -8.72 17.68 19.66
C MET A 98 -8.90 16.36 18.90
N ASP A 99 -9.70 16.37 17.82
CA ASP A 99 -9.74 15.25 16.89
C ASP A 99 -8.60 15.32 15.88
N ASN A 100 -7.59 14.47 16.11
CA ASN A 100 -6.46 14.29 15.21
C ASN A 100 -6.86 13.96 13.77
N LYS A 101 -7.96 13.22 13.55
CA LYS A 101 -8.38 12.89 12.19
C LYS A 101 -8.93 14.12 11.48
N ASN A 102 -9.67 14.97 12.17
CA ASN A 102 -10.24 16.17 11.57
C ASN A 102 -9.13 17.13 11.12
N ILE A 103 -8.22 17.47 12.03
CA ILE A 103 -7.11 18.38 11.74
C ILE A 103 -6.20 17.84 10.62
N LEU A 104 -5.79 16.57 10.67
CA LEU A 104 -4.90 16.01 9.65
C LEU A 104 -5.58 15.87 8.28
N ASN A 105 -6.90 15.72 8.22
CA ASN A 105 -7.63 15.68 6.94
C ASN A 105 -7.90 17.08 6.37
N ALA A 106 -7.81 18.13 7.19
CA ALA A 106 -7.96 19.50 6.74
C ALA A 106 -6.74 20.01 5.97
N VAL A 107 -5.57 19.36 6.12
CA VAL A 107 -4.37 19.68 5.34
C VAL A 107 -4.58 19.25 3.88
N SER A 108 -4.38 20.16 2.93
CA SER A 108 -4.44 19.83 1.50
C SER A 108 -3.47 18.70 1.17
N VAL A 109 -3.90 17.73 0.35
CA VAL A 109 -3.17 16.46 0.17
C VAL A 109 -1.77 16.66 -0.40
N GLU A 110 -1.62 17.59 -1.33
CA GLU A 110 -0.36 17.98 -1.93
C GLU A 110 0.57 18.66 -0.93
N LYS A 111 0.05 19.30 0.13
CA LYS A 111 0.81 19.94 1.21
C LYS A 111 1.02 19.04 2.44
N ASP A 112 0.43 17.85 2.49
CA ASP A 112 0.63 16.84 3.55
C ASP A 112 2.02 16.19 3.46
N VAL A 113 3.04 16.92 3.90
CA VAL A 113 4.45 16.47 3.85
C VAL A 113 4.77 15.35 4.82
N ASP A 114 3.87 15.07 5.77
CA ASP A 114 3.95 13.89 6.63
C ASP A 114 3.46 12.61 5.94
N GLY A 115 2.70 12.75 4.85
CA GLY A 115 2.22 11.65 4.01
C GLY A 115 1.15 10.79 4.67
N PHE A 116 0.46 11.31 5.70
CA PHE A 116 -0.54 10.57 6.47
C PHE A 116 -1.98 10.83 6.02
N HIS A 117 -2.20 11.74 5.08
CA HIS A 117 -3.50 11.93 4.46
C HIS A 117 -3.92 10.61 3.79
N PRO A 118 -5.17 10.13 3.98
CA PRO A 118 -5.58 8.83 3.45
C PRO A 118 -5.44 8.73 1.94
N LEU A 119 -5.59 9.83 1.19
CA LEU A 119 -5.35 9.82 -0.25
C LEU A 119 -3.89 9.45 -0.58
N ASN A 120 -2.90 9.98 0.15
CA ASN A 120 -1.48 9.61 -0.01
C ASN A 120 -1.25 8.12 0.31
N ILE A 121 -1.84 7.60 1.40
CA ILE A 121 -1.72 6.18 1.75
C ILE A 121 -2.42 5.27 0.72
N GLY A 122 -3.55 5.69 0.19
CA GLY A 122 -4.27 4.98 -0.86
C GLY A 122 -3.49 4.91 -2.16
N LEU A 123 -2.96 6.04 -2.60
CA LEU A 123 -2.04 6.10 -3.75
C LEU A 123 -0.82 5.21 -3.49
N LEU A 124 -0.25 5.25 -2.29
CA LEU A 124 0.86 4.38 -1.88
C LEU A 124 0.50 2.88 -2.00
N ALA A 125 -0.68 2.48 -1.57
CA ALA A 125 -1.14 1.09 -1.63
C ALA A 125 -1.42 0.60 -3.06
N MET A 126 -1.82 1.50 -3.96
CA MET A 126 -2.16 1.18 -5.35
C MET A 126 -0.91 1.18 -6.24
N ARG A 127 -0.62 0.06 -6.91
CA ARG A 127 0.50 -0.04 -7.85
C ARG A 127 0.25 0.83 -9.09
N GLY A 128 1.32 1.45 -9.58
CA GLY A 128 1.30 2.33 -10.75
C GLY A 128 0.77 3.72 -10.47
N ARG A 129 0.40 4.04 -9.22
CA ARG A 129 0.04 5.39 -8.77
C ARG A 129 1.19 5.96 -7.97
N GLU A 130 1.39 7.27 -7.99
CA GLU A 130 2.36 7.91 -7.09
C GLU A 130 1.63 8.81 -6.08
N PRO A 131 1.92 8.67 -4.78
CA PRO A 131 1.42 9.61 -3.79
C PRO A 131 2.11 10.97 -3.94
N PHE A 132 1.47 12.04 -3.48
CA PHE A 132 2.09 13.37 -3.45
C PHE A 132 3.28 13.38 -2.49
N CYS A 133 3.07 12.80 -1.31
CA CYS A 133 4.10 12.63 -0.29
C CYS A 133 4.06 11.20 0.28
N VAL A 134 5.23 10.68 0.63
CA VAL A 134 5.39 9.36 1.27
C VAL A 134 5.72 9.58 2.75
N PRO A 135 5.12 8.80 3.68
CA PRO A 135 5.49 8.84 5.09
C PRO A 135 6.99 8.89 5.36
N ARG A 136 7.43 9.92 6.08
CA ARG A 136 8.85 10.30 6.22
C ARG A 136 9.75 9.20 6.79
N ILE A 137 9.33 8.52 7.86
CA ILE A 137 10.16 7.50 8.50
C ILE A 137 10.25 6.22 7.64
N PRO A 138 9.13 5.67 7.11
CA PRO A 138 9.17 4.59 6.13
C PRO A 138 10.02 4.92 4.89
N LYS A 139 9.92 6.15 4.35
CA LYS A 139 10.75 6.62 3.22
C LYS A 139 12.24 6.52 3.56
N GLY A 140 12.64 7.01 4.74
CA GLY A 140 14.02 6.94 5.21
C GLY A 140 14.55 5.51 5.32
N CYS A 141 13.73 4.54 5.74
CA CYS A 141 14.13 3.13 5.80
C CYS A 141 14.46 2.57 4.41
N ILE A 142 13.65 2.92 3.40
CA ILE A 142 13.89 2.49 2.02
C ILE A 142 15.13 3.17 1.44
N GLU A 143 15.34 4.46 1.73
CA GLU A 143 16.56 5.18 1.31
C GLU A 143 17.83 4.59 1.91
N LEU A 144 17.81 4.16 3.18
CA LEU A 144 18.94 3.44 3.78
C LEU A 144 19.26 2.14 3.03
N LEU A 145 18.24 1.35 2.69
CA LEU A 145 18.44 0.11 1.91
C LEU A 145 19.03 0.42 0.52
N ARG A 146 18.54 1.46 -0.15
CA ARG A 146 19.02 1.88 -1.47
C ARG A 146 20.45 2.41 -1.44
N TRP A 147 20.77 3.28 -0.47
CA TRP A 147 22.10 3.86 -0.29
C TRP A 147 23.19 2.80 -0.16
N TYR A 148 22.93 1.77 0.64
CA TYR A 148 23.84 0.65 0.84
C TYR A 148 23.69 -0.47 -0.20
N ASN A 149 22.89 -0.24 -1.25
CA ASN A 149 22.66 -1.16 -2.36
C ASN A 149 22.17 -2.56 -1.91
N PHE A 150 21.32 -2.60 -0.87
CA PHE A 150 20.65 -3.82 -0.45
C PHE A 150 19.52 -4.15 -1.42
N GLU A 151 19.59 -5.33 -2.05
CA GLU A 151 18.54 -5.81 -2.95
C GLU A 151 17.24 -6.06 -2.15
N ILE A 152 16.18 -5.28 -2.44
CA ILE A 152 14.85 -5.47 -1.84
C ILE A 152 13.99 -6.44 -2.67
N LYS A 153 14.14 -6.37 -4.00
CA LYS A 153 13.36 -7.12 -4.97
C LYS A 153 13.47 -8.63 -4.77
N GLY A 154 12.31 -9.27 -4.63
CA GLY A 154 12.20 -10.72 -4.45
C GLY A 154 12.71 -11.25 -3.11
N LYS A 155 13.11 -10.37 -2.18
CA LYS A 155 13.42 -10.74 -0.80
C LYS A 155 12.16 -10.93 0.03
N ARG A 156 12.31 -11.70 1.10
CA ARG A 156 11.29 -11.78 2.15
C ARG A 156 11.53 -10.66 3.14
N ALA A 157 10.55 -9.79 3.32
CA ALA A 157 10.63 -8.71 4.28
C ALA A 157 9.58 -8.87 5.37
N VAL A 158 9.97 -8.61 6.62
CA VAL A 158 9.09 -8.60 7.78
C VAL A 158 9.07 -7.20 8.38
N VAL A 159 7.87 -6.66 8.56
CA VAL A 159 7.66 -5.41 9.28
C VAL A 159 7.01 -5.74 10.62
N LEU A 160 7.66 -5.42 11.73
CA LEU A 160 7.09 -5.58 13.06
C LEU A 160 6.38 -4.30 13.47
N GLY A 161 5.06 -4.40 13.63
CA GLY A 161 4.17 -3.27 13.87
C GLY A 161 3.35 -2.91 12.63
N ARG A 162 2.12 -2.46 12.86
CA ARG A 162 1.15 -2.06 11.81
C ARG A 162 0.50 -0.71 12.11
N SER A 163 1.25 0.19 12.74
CA SER A 163 0.78 1.56 12.98
C SER A 163 0.50 2.28 11.66
N ASN A 164 -0.41 3.26 11.70
CA ASN A 164 -0.74 4.09 10.54
C ASN A 164 0.46 4.96 10.11
N THR A 165 1.32 5.32 11.06
CA THR A 165 2.44 6.24 10.84
C THR A 165 3.71 5.55 10.35
N PHE A 166 3.84 4.23 10.58
CA PHE A 166 5.06 3.51 10.25
C PHE A 166 4.82 2.13 9.64
N GLY A 167 4.24 1.21 10.41
CA GLY A 167 4.24 -0.20 10.05
C GLY A 167 3.50 -0.49 8.74
N MET A 168 2.29 0.07 8.61
CA MET A 168 1.50 -0.10 7.39
C MET A 168 2.18 0.54 6.16
N PRO A 169 2.57 1.84 6.16
CA PRO A 169 3.25 2.41 5.00
C PRO A 169 4.58 1.74 4.64
N THR A 170 5.36 1.29 5.62
CA THR A 170 6.61 0.53 5.38
C THR A 170 6.32 -0.76 4.64
N GLY A 171 5.27 -1.49 5.05
CA GLY A 171 4.86 -2.70 4.36
C GLY A 171 4.38 -2.45 2.92
N LEU A 172 3.73 -1.32 2.66
CA LEU A 172 3.33 -0.91 1.30
C LEU A 172 4.54 -0.54 0.43
N LEU A 173 5.51 0.20 0.98
CA LEU A 173 6.74 0.58 0.28
C LEU A 173 7.59 -0.63 -0.11
N LEU A 174 7.82 -1.56 0.81
CA LEU A 174 8.56 -2.79 0.51
C LEU A 174 7.86 -3.61 -0.58
N GLN A 175 6.53 -3.63 -0.62
CA GLN A 175 5.80 -4.27 -1.71
C GLN A 175 5.98 -3.55 -3.04
N ARG A 176 6.05 -2.21 -3.07
CA ARG A 176 6.37 -1.45 -4.30
C ARG A 176 7.73 -1.82 -4.86
N GLU A 177 8.69 -2.07 -3.97
CA GLU A 177 10.04 -2.56 -4.28
C GLU A 177 10.10 -4.06 -4.60
N ASP A 178 8.97 -4.70 -4.90
CA ASP A 178 8.89 -6.11 -5.24
C ASP A 178 9.37 -7.07 -4.13
N ALA A 179 9.35 -6.68 -2.85
CA ALA A 179 9.54 -7.61 -1.74
C ALA A 179 8.26 -8.40 -1.44
N THR A 180 8.44 -9.63 -0.95
CA THR A 180 7.36 -10.42 -0.34
C THR A 180 7.26 -10.05 1.13
N VAL A 181 6.22 -9.27 1.46
CA VAL A 181 6.08 -8.63 2.77
C VAL A 181 5.13 -9.40 3.68
N THR A 182 5.51 -9.54 4.94
CA THR A 182 4.63 -9.96 6.04
C THR A 182 4.65 -8.91 7.13
N ILE A 183 3.47 -8.41 7.54
CA ILE A 183 3.34 -7.44 8.62
C ILE A 183 2.93 -8.18 9.90
N ILE A 184 3.78 -8.13 10.93
CA ILE A 184 3.57 -8.77 12.23
C ILE A 184 2.93 -7.77 13.20
N HIS A 185 2.05 -8.27 14.08
CA HIS A 185 1.38 -7.46 15.09
C HIS A 185 1.05 -8.30 16.34
N SER A 186 0.44 -7.67 17.35
CA SER A 186 0.16 -8.28 18.67
C SER A 186 -0.79 -9.49 18.67
N LYS A 187 -1.37 -9.86 17.52
CA LYS A 187 -2.22 -11.05 17.37
C LYS A 187 -1.55 -12.14 16.52
N THR A 188 -0.36 -11.88 16.01
CA THR A 188 0.44 -12.85 15.27
C THR A 188 0.92 -13.96 16.21
N LYS A 189 0.72 -15.22 15.79
CA LYS A 189 1.26 -16.39 16.49
C LYS A 189 2.68 -16.68 16.01
N ASN A 190 3.58 -17.00 16.95
CA ASN A 190 5.00 -17.30 16.73
C ASN A 190 5.73 -16.25 15.85
N PRO A 191 5.69 -14.96 16.21
CA PRO A 191 6.32 -13.90 15.44
C PRO A 191 7.82 -14.14 15.20
N GLU A 192 8.50 -14.80 16.13
CA GLU A 192 9.91 -15.19 16.04
C GLU A 192 10.20 -16.13 14.87
N GLU A 193 9.29 -17.07 14.58
CA GLU A 193 9.43 -18.03 13.48
C GLU A 193 9.29 -17.34 12.12
N ILE A 194 8.35 -16.40 12.02
CA ILE A 194 8.11 -15.62 10.80
C ILE A 194 9.30 -14.68 10.55
N THR A 195 9.76 -13.99 11.60
CA THR A 195 10.90 -13.07 11.53
C THR A 195 12.19 -13.79 11.10
N ARG A 196 12.41 -15.03 11.57
CA ARG A 196 13.59 -15.84 11.22
C ARG A 196 13.65 -16.27 9.75
N GLN A 197 12.56 -16.09 9.00
CA GLN A 197 12.52 -16.40 7.57
C GLN A 197 12.83 -15.17 6.69
N ALA A 198 12.93 -13.97 7.27
CA ALA A 198 13.08 -12.71 6.56
C ALA A 198 14.55 -12.41 6.19
N ASP A 199 14.75 -11.86 4.99
CA ASP A 199 16.02 -11.28 4.57
C ASP A 199 16.14 -9.82 5.03
N ILE A 200 15.00 -9.12 5.17
CA ILE A 200 14.91 -7.72 5.62
C ILE A 200 13.92 -7.65 6.78
N ILE A 201 14.32 -7.05 7.89
CA ILE A 201 13.52 -6.90 9.10
C ILE A 201 13.48 -5.41 9.46
N ILE A 202 12.27 -4.85 9.57
CA ILE A 202 12.07 -3.46 10.01
C ILE A 202 11.14 -3.45 11.23
N SER A 203 11.60 -2.90 12.35
CA SER A 203 10.85 -2.92 13.62
C SER A 203 10.45 -1.53 14.09
N ALA A 204 9.16 -1.35 14.40
CA ALA A 204 8.62 -0.20 15.15
C ALA A 204 7.41 -0.61 16.01
N VAL A 205 7.65 -1.52 16.96
CA VAL A 205 6.65 -1.98 17.94
C VAL A 205 6.62 -1.12 19.20
N GLY A 206 7.69 -0.39 19.50
CA GLY A 206 7.82 0.40 20.74
C GLY A 206 7.91 -0.46 21.99
N GLN A 207 8.65 -1.58 21.91
CA GLN A 207 8.82 -2.55 22.99
C GLN A 207 10.30 -2.86 23.17
N PRO A 208 10.95 -2.35 24.24
CA PRO A 208 12.40 -2.49 24.45
C PRO A 208 12.88 -3.94 24.35
N ASN A 209 13.91 -4.20 23.53
CA ASN A 209 14.58 -5.49 23.43
C ASN A 209 13.66 -6.70 23.15
N MET A 210 12.50 -6.49 22.50
CA MET A 210 11.58 -7.54 22.14
C MET A 210 12.18 -8.48 21.08
N VAL A 211 12.84 -7.91 20.05
CA VAL A 211 13.44 -8.68 18.96
C VAL A 211 14.83 -9.14 19.36
N ARG A 212 15.00 -10.45 19.51
CA ARG A 212 16.23 -11.11 19.98
C ARG A 212 17.07 -11.64 18.84
N GLY A 213 18.35 -11.94 19.10
CA GLY A 213 19.27 -12.52 18.11
C GLY A 213 18.74 -13.82 17.48
N SER A 214 18.04 -14.63 18.28
CA SER A 214 17.42 -15.89 17.85
C SER A 214 16.24 -15.73 16.88
N TRP A 215 15.73 -14.51 16.69
CA TRP A 215 14.67 -14.20 15.73
C TRP A 215 15.23 -13.89 14.34
N ILE A 216 16.54 -13.67 14.23
CA ILE A 216 17.15 -13.11 13.03
C ILE A 216 17.72 -14.22 12.16
N LYS A 217 17.39 -14.17 10.87
CA LYS A 217 18.05 -15.02 9.87
C LYS A 217 19.52 -14.60 9.74
N PRO A 218 20.50 -15.52 9.80
CA PRO A 218 21.89 -15.18 9.54
C PRO A 218 22.05 -14.44 8.21
N GLY A 219 22.70 -13.27 8.24
CA GLY A 219 22.88 -12.43 7.06
C GLY A 219 21.71 -11.51 6.71
N ALA A 220 20.62 -11.47 7.50
CA ALA A 220 19.54 -10.51 7.30
C ALA A 220 19.96 -9.06 7.55
N VAL A 221 19.26 -8.13 6.90
CA VAL A 221 19.35 -6.69 7.14
C VAL A 221 18.29 -6.28 8.15
N VAL A 222 18.68 -5.50 9.16
CA VAL A 222 17.81 -5.14 10.26
C VAL A 222 17.76 -3.61 10.43
N ILE A 223 16.56 -3.03 10.44
CA ILE A 223 16.34 -1.61 10.70
C ILE A 223 15.46 -1.48 11.95
N ASN A 224 16.05 -0.99 13.03
CA ASN A 224 15.34 -0.57 14.24
C ASN A 224 14.87 0.88 14.11
N VAL A 225 13.57 1.10 14.25
CA VAL A 225 12.97 2.44 14.34
C VAL A 225 12.28 2.65 15.69
N GLY A 226 11.82 1.57 16.31
CA GLY A 226 11.22 1.64 17.64
C GLY A 226 12.15 2.29 18.64
N THR A 227 11.56 3.12 19.49
CA THR A 227 12.27 3.93 20.48
C THR A 227 11.45 3.92 21.76
N SER A 228 12.10 3.67 22.89
CA SER A 228 11.43 3.61 24.19
C SER A 228 12.36 4.13 25.28
N VAL A 229 11.78 4.88 26.23
CA VAL A 229 12.51 5.41 27.39
C VAL A 229 12.54 4.33 28.47
N VAL A 230 13.73 3.93 28.90
CA VAL A 230 13.94 2.99 30.00
C VAL A 230 14.64 3.72 31.13
N LYS A 231 14.10 3.63 32.36
CA LYS A 231 14.74 4.20 33.54
C LYS A 231 16.09 3.54 33.77
N ASP A 232 17.12 4.36 33.94
CA ASP A 232 18.46 3.90 34.25
C ASP A 232 19.15 4.93 35.15
N PRO A 233 19.22 4.66 36.47
CA PRO A 233 19.89 5.55 37.42
C PRO A 233 21.38 5.79 37.12
N SER A 234 22.02 4.91 36.33
CA SER A 234 23.43 5.07 35.94
C SER A 234 23.64 5.98 34.73
N ALA A 235 22.57 6.33 34.00
CA ALA A 235 22.64 7.22 32.85
C ALA A 235 22.69 8.70 33.26
N PRO A 236 23.35 9.59 32.50
CA PRO A 236 23.47 11.01 32.83
C PRO A 236 22.15 11.74 33.09
N TYR A 237 21.06 11.27 32.49
CA TYR A 237 19.71 11.85 32.61
C TYR A 237 18.75 10.98 33.45
N GLY A 238 19.24 9.91 34.08
CA GLY A 238 18.41 8.96 34.83
C GLY A 238 17.57 8.01 33.96
N PHE A 239 17.77 8.04 32.64
CA PHE A 239 17.13 7.15 31.67
C PHE A 239 18.03 6.90 30.44
N ARG A 240 17.80 5.79 29.75
CA ARG A 240 18.34 5.48 28.42
C ARG A 240 17.22 5.34 27.40
N MET A 241 17.54 5.66 26.16
CA MET A 241 16.70 5.35 25.02
C MET A 241 17.10 3.99 24.49
N VAL A 242 16.14 3.07 24.36
CA VAL A 242 16.38 1.69 23.91
C VAL A 242 15.44 1.38 22.76
N GLY A 243 15.96 0.68 21.76
CA GLY A 243 15.20 0.23 20.60
C GLY A 243 14.34 -1.01 20.84
N ASP A 244 13.60 -1.42 19.81
CA ASP A 244 12.84 -2.68 19.86
C ASP A 244 13.74 -3.93 19.83
N ILE A 245 14.98 -3.74 19.39
CA ILE A 245 15.91 -4.80 19.06
C ILE A 245 16.99 -4.90 20.13
N CYS A 246 17.27 -6.12 20.58
CA CYS A 246 18.42 -6.36 21.44
C CYS A 246 19.71 -6.28 20.61
N TYR A 247 20.27 -5.09 20.52
CA TYR A 247 21.39 -4.77 19.63
C TYR A 247 22.59 -5.71 19.82
N GLU A 248 22.95 -6.00 21.07
CA GLU A 248 24.09 -6.87 21.44
C GLU A 248 23.97 -8.32 20.94
N GLU A 249 22.75 -8.81 20.78
CA GLU A 249 22.48 -10.13 20.25
C GLU A 249 22.37 -10.09 18.73
N VAL A 250 21.62 -9.12 18.19
CA VAL A 250 21.30 -9.05 16.77
C VAL A 250 22.49 -8.63 15.91
N CYS A 251 23.38 -7.76 16.41
CA CYS A 251 24.58 -7.34 15.68
C CYS A 251 25.55 -8.50 15.39
N LYS A 252 25.46 -9.60 16.15
CA LYS A 252 26.25 -10.83 15.95
C LYS A 252 25.71 -11.74 14.84
N VAL A 253 24.47 -11.52 14.39
CA VAL A 253 23.76 -12.40 13.44
C VAL A 253 23.44 -11.67 12.12
N ALA A 254 23.01 -10.42 12.20
CA ALA A 254 22.63 -9.61 11.05
C ALA A 254 23.85 -9.24 10.18
N SER A 255 23.65 -9.13 8.86
CA SER A 255 24.68 -8.59 7.95
C SER A 255 24.81 -7.07 8.11
N ALA A 256 23.67 -6.39 8.33
CA ALA A 256 23.59 -4.96 8.56
C ALA A 256 22.52 -4.62 9.60
N ILE A 257 22.79 -3.61 10.42
CA ILE A 257 21.89 -3.17 11.50
C ILE A 257 21.94 -1.64 11.66
N THR A 258 20.81 -0.99 12.01
CA THR A 258 20.85 0.42 12.45
C THR A 258 21.48 0.53 13.85
N PRO A 259 22.09 1.67 14.20
CA PRO A 259 22.65 1.88 15.53
C PRO A 259 21.60 1.71 16.66
N ASP A 260 22.05 1.32 17.84
CA ASP A 260 21.21 1.18 19.04
C ASP A 260 20.63 2.52 19.53
N ALA A 261 21.37 3.61 19.30
CA ALA A 261 20.95 4.95 19.68
C ALA A 261 19.92 5.49 18.68
N CYS A 262 18.71 5.82 19.14
CA CYS A 262 17.60 6.32 18.32
C CYS A 262 17.80 7.72 17.69
N GLY A 263 18.92 8.40 17.97
CA GLY A 263 19.21 9.75 17.50
C GLY A 263 19.32 9.90 15.98
N PRO A 264 20.08 9.04 15.28
CA PRO A 264 20.27 9.17 13.83
C PRO A 264 19.00 8.86 13.01
N SER A 265 18.10 7.99 13.50
CA SER A 265 16.80 7.75 12.85
C SER A 265 15.87 8.97 12.89
N LEU A 266 15.97 9.82 13.93
CA LEU A 266 15.21 11.08 14.01
C LEU A 266 15.75 12.15 13.04
N LEU A 267 17.05 12.14 12.75
CA LEU A 267 17.64 13.02 11.73
C LEU A 267 17.11 12.64 10.35
N MET A 268 17.15 11.35 10.00
CA MET A 268 16.62 10.85 8.73
C MET A 268 15.15 11.25 8.53
N ALA A 269 14.31 11.12 9.57
CA ALA A 269 12.91 11.52 9.50
C ALA A 269 12.72 13.02 9.17
N LYS A 270 13.57 13.91 9.70
CA LYS A 270 13.53 15.35 9.40
C LYS A 270 14.00 15.64 7.98
N VAL A 271 15.06 14.96 7.52
CA VAL A 271 15.54 15.12 6.14
C VAL A 271 14.49 14.63 5.13
N MET A 272 13.81 13.52 5.43
CA MET A 272 12.70 13.02 4.61
C MET A 272 11.49 13.95 4.59
N LEU A 273 11.22 14.66 5.69
CA LEU A 273 10.21 15.73 5.72
C LEU A 273 10.58 16.87 4.76
N LEU A 274 11.83 17.36 4.81
CA LEU A 274 12.31 18.41 3.90
C LEU A 274 12.29 17.95 2.44
N SER A 275 12.64 16.68 2.19
CA SER A 275 12.53 16.04 0.87
C SER A 275 11.08 16.08 0.37
N ASN A 276 10.10 15.74 1.22
CA ASN A 276 8.68 15.84 0.86
C ASN A 276 8.24 17.28 0.61
N THR A 277 8.70 18.26 1.40
CA THR A 277 8.44 19.69 1.15
C THR A 277 8.94 20.13 -0.22
N LEU A 278 10.16 19.73 -0.60
CA LEU A 278 10.70 20.01 -1.93
C LEU A 278 9.87 19.31 -3.02
N THR A 279 9.48 18.05 -2.82
CA THR A 279 8.61 17.33 -3.77
C THR A 279 7.27 18.03 -3.95
N SER A 280 6.62 18.45 -2.87
CA SER A 280 5.37 19.19 -2.94
C SER A 280 5.53 20.51 -3.70
N ALA A 281 6.60 21.27 -3.39
CA ALA A 281 6.87 22.52 -4.08
C ALA A 281 7.06 22.31 -5.59
N LYS A 282 7.77 21.25 -5.99
CA LYS A 282 7.92 20.87 -7.41
C LYS A 282 6.59 20.52 -8.08
N ILE A 283 5.68 19.86 -7.36
CA ILE A 283 4.34 19.50 -7.86
C ILE A 283 3.49 20.76 -8.04
N ILE A 284 3.37 21.59 -7.00
CA ILE A 284 2.53 22.81 -6.99
C ILE A 284 2.96 23.77 -8.12
N HIS A 285 4.26 23.95 -8.32
CA HIS A 285 4.80 24.82 -9.38
C HIS A 285 4.90 24.15 -10.76
N ASN A 286 4.41 22.91 -10.92
CA ASN A 286 4.56 22.11 -12.15
C ASN A 286 6.02 22.04 -12.65
N PHE A 287 7.00 22.12 -11.74
CA PHE A 287 8.41 22.33 -12.04
C PHE A 287 8.97 21.29 -13.03
N ILE A 288 8.58 20.01 -12.86
CA ILE A 288 9.02 18.91 -13.74
C ILE A 288 8.53 19.13 -15.18
N LYS A 289 7.27 19.54 -15.37
CA LYS A 289 6.70 19.82 -16.70
C LYS A 289 7.36 21.04 -17.33
N THR A 290 7.57 22.10 -16.55
CA THR A 290 8.24 23.32 -16.99
C THR A 290 9.68 23.05 -17.45
N MET A 291 10.44 22.26 -16.69
CA MET A 291 11.81 21.85 -17.06
C MET A 291 11.85 20.98 -18.32
N ALA A 292 10.93 20.01 -18.45
CA ALA A 292 10.83 19.22 -19.67
C ALA A 292 10.55 20.11 -20.89
N SER A 293 9.63 21.07 -20.78
CA SER A 293 9.33 22.03 -21.84
C SER A 293 10.53 22.91 -22.19
N MET A 294 11.30 23.38 -21.19
CA MET A 294 12.49 24.22 -21.40
C MET A 294 13.60 23.46 -22.14
N ILE A 295 13.82 22.18 -21.80
CA ILE A 295 14.78 21.31 -22.50
C ILE A 295 14.36 21.10 -23.97
N PHE A 296 13.07 21.00 -24.25
CA PHE A 296 12.55 20.87 -25.62
C PHE A 296 12.64 22.18 -26.42
N THR A 297 12.50 23.35 -25.79
CA THR A 297 12.68 24.65 -26.48
C THR A 297 14.15 24.99 -26.75
N ASP A 298 15.08 24.53 -25.90
CA ASP A 298 16.52 24.76 -26.06
C ASP A 298 17.20 23.81 -27.08
N CYS A 299 16.48 22.81 -27.60
CA CYS A 299 16.97 21.92 -28.67
C CYS A 299 16.99 22.56 -30.07
N SER A 300 16.92 23.89 -30.17
CA SER A 300 17.13 24.65 -31.40
C SER A 300 18.58 25.08 -31.62
N SER A 301 19.49 24.81 -30.66
CA SER A 301 20.91 25.12 -30.81
C SER A 301 21.78 23.87 -30.62
N SER A 302 22.66 23.65 -31.57
CA SER A 302 23.52 22.49 -31.73
C SER A 302 24.47 22.30 -30.54
N THR A 303 24.40 21.12 -29.91
CA THR A 303 25.49 20.25 -29.39
C THR A 303 25.10 19.63 -28.04
N MET A 304 24.31 18.55 -28.05
CA MET A 304 24.26 17.54 -26.99
C MET A 304 23.47 16.30 -27.44
N SER A 305 24.06 15.48 -28.32
CA SER A 305 23.50 14.15 -28.69
C SER A 305 24.06 13.00 -27.85
N ARG A 306 24.35 13.21 -26.57
CA ARG A 306 24.80 12.13 -25.68
C ARG A 306 24.34 12.32 -24.24
N LEU A 307 23.03 12.24 -24.00
CA LEU A 307 22.45 11.89 -22.70
C LEU A 307 20.93 11.83 -22.88
N ILE A 308 20.44 10.71 -23.40
CA ILE A 308 19.14 10.07 -23.20
C ILE A 308 19.15 8.92 -24.20
N HIS A 309 19.63 7.76 -23.77
CA HIS A 309 19.15 6.50 -24.33
C HIS A 309 18.28 5.86 -23.25
N LEU A 310 16.98 6.09 -23.40
CA LEU A 310 15.94 5.20 -22.90
C LEU A 310 16.17 3.84 -23.58
N ASP A 311 16.60 2.83 -22.82
CA ASP A 311 16.61 1.46 -23.33
C ASP A 311 15.28 0.77 -22.97
N ARG A 312 14.35 0.81 -23.95
CA ARG A 312 13.20 -0.08 -24.04
C ARG A 312 13.49 -1.08 -25.16
N ARG A 313 13.62 -2.34 -24.76
CA ARG A 313 13.44 -3.58 -25.53
C ARG A 313 14.49 -3.87 -26.62
N ASN A 314 15.13 -5.04 -26.49
CA ASN A 314 15.04 -6.06 -27.53
C ASN A 314 15.23 -7.46 -26.94
N GLY A 315 14.17 -8.27 -27.07
CA GLY A 315 14.28 -9.72 -27.03
C GLY A 315 14.85 -10.17 -28.36
N VAL A 316 15.90 -10.98 -28.31
CA VAL A 316 16.34 -11.79 -29.43
C VAL A 316 16.22 -13.24 -29.01
N PHE A 317 15.27 -13.90 -29.63
CA PHE A 317 15.12 -15.35 -29.72
C PHE A 317 16.31 -15.89 -30.52
N LEU A 318 17.01 -16.89 -29.99
CA LEU A 318 17.93 -17.73 -30.75
C LEU A 318 17.62 -19.20 -30.42
N PRO A 319 17.26 -20.03 -31.41
CA PRO A 319 17.04 -21.44 -31.19
C PRO A 319 18.38 -22.16 -31.20
N ARG A 320 18.60 -23.10 -30.28
CA ARG A 320 19.61 -24.14 -30.45
C ARG A 320 19.01 -25.51 -30.20
N LEU A 321 18.97 -26.29 -31.27
CA LEU A 321 18.65 -27.71 -31.30
C LEU A 321 19.69 -28.55 -30.53
N CYS A 322 19.15 -29.53 -29.83
CA CYS A 322 19.62 -30.90 -29.52
C CYS A 322 21.09 -31.29 -29.73
N VAL A 323 21.70 -31.86 -28.68
CA VAL A 323 22.21 -33.26 -28.54
C VAL A 323 22.28 -33.48 -27.01
N GLY A 324 21.60 -34.41 -26.34
CA GLY A 324 21.63 -35.86 -26.49
C GLY A 324 22.67 -36.47 -25.51
N GLN A 325 22.25 -36.89 -24.32
CA GLN A 325 22.85 -38.04 -23.64
C GLN A 325 21.95 -38.60 -22.54
N LEU A 326 21.41 -39.79 -22.82
CA LEU A 326 20.83 -40.72 -21.87
C LEU A 326 21.92 -41.20 -20.89
N SER A 327 21.55 -41.37 -19.63
CA SER A 327 22.15 -42.42 -18.79
C SER A 327 21.08 -43.01 -17.88
N LEU A 328 20.67 -44.23 -18.24
CA LEU A 328 19.92 -45.17 -17.42
C LEU A 328 20.90 -45.84 -16.44
N ARG A 329 20.56 -45.88 -15.15
CA ARG A 329 20.95 -46.99 -14.28
C ARG A 329 19.78 -47.38 -13.38
N THR A 330 19.36 -48.62 -13.59
CA THR A 330 18.48 -49.44 -12.77
C THR A 330 19.28 -50.18 -11.69
N THR A 331 18.64 -50.41 -10.54
CA THR A 331 18.53 -51.68 -9.76
C THR A 331 17.95 -51.32 -8.37
N ALA A 332 16.74 -51.78 -8.04
CA ALA A 332 16.40 -52.97 -7.23
C ALA A 332 16.92 -52.85 -5.78
N SER A 333 16.21 -53.13 -4.68
CA SER A 333 15.01 -53.91 -4.40
C SER A 333 14.53 -53.58 -2.97
N GLY A 334 13.32 -53.98 -2.58
CA GLY A 334 12.92 -53.96 -1.16
C GLY A 334 11.40 -54.00 -0.96
N ARG A 335 10.81 -55.18 -1.07
CA ARG A 335 9.42 -55.45 -0.70
C ARG A 335 9.29 -55.48 0.83
N GLY A 336 8.35 -54.69 1.35
CA GLY A 336 7.82 -54.80 2.70
C GLY A 336 6.35 -54.40 2.65
N CYS A 337 5.46 -55.37 2.42
CA CYS A 337 4.03 -55.16 2.31
C CYS A 337 3.42 -55.32 3.71
N THR A 338 3.24 -54.22 4.43
CA THR A 338 2.40 -54.16 5.63
C THR A 338 1.03 -53.63 5.20
N LEU A 339 0.03 -54.52 5.18
CA LEU A 339 -1.37 -54.15 5.06
C LEU A 339 -1.79 -53.36 6.30
N SER A 340 -1.62 -52.03 6.26
CA SER A 340 -2.42 -51.15 7.11
C SER A 340 -3.78 -50.99 6.45
N ILE A 341 -4.84 -51.43 7.13
CA ILE A 341 -6.21 -51.04 6.82
C ILE A 341 -6.28 -49.52 6.99
N ARG A 342 -6.04 -48.78 5.90
CA ARG A 342 -6.37 -47.35 5.84
C ARG A 342 -7.86 -47.28 5.62
N SER A 343 -8.58 -46.78 6.63
CA SER A 343 -9.92 -46.23 6.41
C SER A 343 -9.80 -45.18 5.30
N SER A 344 -10.23 -45.54 4.09
CA SER A 344 -10.28 -44.66 2.94
C SER A 344 -11.48 -43.73 3.06
N SER A 345 -11.48 -42.85 4.07
CA SER A 345 -12.18 -41.58 3.96
C SER A 345 -11.15 -40.57 3.49
N SER A 346 -10.91 -40.50 2.18
CA SER A 346 -10.23 -39.36 1.58
C SER A 346 -10.93 -38.09 2.10
N PRO A 347 -10.27 -37.20 2.84
CA PRO A 347 -10.94 -36.02 3.37
C PRO A 347 -11.32 -35.13 2.18
N SER A 348 -12.59 -35.17 1.80
CA SER A 348 -13.15 -34.25 0.81
C SER A 348 -13.27 -32.88 1.47
N ALA A 349 -12.72 -31.85 0.83
CA ALA A 349 -12.87 -30.49 1.31
C ALA A 349 -14.35 -30.09 1.40
N ILE A 350 -14.71 -29.31 2.41
CA ILE A 350 -16.03 -28.66 2.48
C ILE A 350 -16.06 -27.58 1.40
N VAL A 351 -16.99 -27.69 0.45
CA VAL A 351 -17.11 -26.75 -0.67
C VAL A 351 -17.86 -25.50 -0.21
N ILE A 352 -17.21 -24.34 -0.33
CA ILE A 352 -17.86 -23.04 -0.15
C ILE A 352 -18.81 -22.79 -1.33
N ASN A 353 -20.11 -22.86 -1.09
CA ASN A 353 -21.14 -22.60 -2.08
C ASN A 353 -21.44 -21.10 -2.20
N GLY A 354 -20.57 -20.37 -2.90
CA GLY A 354 -20.75 -18.94 -3.13
C GLY A 354 -22.04 -18.57 -3.89
N LYS A 355 -22.59 -19.46 -4.73
CA LYS A 355 -23.85 -19.23 -5.45
C LYS A 355 -25.04 -19.17 -4.49
N ALA A 356 -25.08 -20.07 -3.52
CA ALA A 356 -26.14 -20.11 -2.51
C ALA A 356 -26.08 -18.86 -1.61
N GLU A 357 -24.90 -18.48 -1.14
CA GLU A 357 -24.75 -17.28 -0.31
C GLU A 357 -25.06 -15.99 -1.08
N ALA A 358 -24.62 -15.88 -2.34
CA ALA A 358 -24.97 -14.73 -3.18
C ALA A 358 -26.48 -14.62 -3.44
N LYS A 359 -27.22 -15.75 -3.48
CA LYS A 359 -28.68 -15.71 -3.57
C LYS A 359 -29.29 -15.10 -2.32
N LYS A 360 -28.91 -15.58 -1.12
CA LYS A 360 -29.40 -15.05 0.15
C LYS A 360 -29.15 -13.53 0.26
N ILE A 361 -27.94 -13.08 -0.07
CA ILE A 361 -27.60 -11.66 -0.06
C ILE A 361 -28.49 -10.85 -1.00
N ARG A 362 -28.80 -11.35 -2.20
CA ARG A 362 -29.73 -10.67 -3.12
C ARG A 362 -31.16 -10.64 -2.59
N ASP A 363 -31.61 -11.71 -1.94
CA ASP A 363 -32.93 -11.77 -1.31
C ASP A 363 -33.03 -10.71 -0.19
N ASP A 364 -31.97 -10.55 0.63
CA ASP A 364 -31.88 -9.51 1.66
C ASP A 364 -31.88 -8.09 1.06
N ILE A 365 -31.08 -7.86 0.00
CA ILE A 365 -31.03 -6.56 -0.70
C ILE A 365 -32.40 -6.20 -1.29
N LYS A 366 -33.12 -7.17 -1.85
CA LYS A 366 -34.45 -6.95 -2.42
C LYS A 366 -35.43 -6.42 -1.38
N ILE A 367 -35.40 -6.99 -0.17
CA ILE A 367 -36.23 -6.53 0.95
C ILE A 367 -35.88 -5.07 1.29
N GLU A 368 -34.59 -4.76 1.37
CA GLU A 368 -34.12 -3.42 1.72
C GLU A 368 -34.47 -2.36 0.65
N VAL A 369 -34.34 -2.69 -0.63
CA VAL A 369 -34.73 -1.81 -1.74
C VAL A 369 -36.24 -1.56 -1.74
N SER A 370 -37.06 -2.59 -1.49
CA SER A 370 -38.51 -2.43 -1.31
C SER A 370 -38.82 -1.49 -0.15
N ARG A 371 -38.17 -1.68 1.01
CA ARG A 371 -38.34 -0.82 2.18
C ARG A 371 -37.97 0.63 1.90
N MET A 372 -36.87 0.87 1.20
CA MET A 372 -36.44 2.22 0.80
C MET A 372 -37.46 2.88 -0.13
N LYS A 373 -37.97 2.13 -1.11
CA LYS A 373 -39.01 2.60 -2.04
C LYS A 373 -40.30 2.98 -1.30
N GLU A 374 -40.73 2.17 -0.34
CA GLU A 374 -41.94 2.42 0.45
C GLU A 374 -41.79 3.60 1.40
N ALA A 375 -40.62 3.73 2.06
CA ALA A 375 -40.39 4.74 3.08
C ALA A 375 -40.14 6.15 2.51
N ILE A 376 -39.39 6.26 1.41
CA ILE A 376 -38.97 7.56 0.86
C ILE A 376 -39.23 7.74 -0.64
N GLY A 377 -39.83 6.75 -1.31
CA GLY A 377 -40.15 6.84 -2.74
C GLY A 377 -38.96 6.72 -3.69
N VAL A 378 -37.76 6.45 -3.17
CA VAL A 378 -36.51 6.38 -3.94
C VAL A 378 -36.04 4.93 -4.06
N VAL A 379 -35.54 4.56 -5.24
CA VAL A 379 -34.84 3.29 -5.47
C VAL A 379 -33.38 3.58 -5.81
N PRO A 380 -32.42 2.72 -5.40
CA PRO A 380 -31.02 2.91 -5.77
C PRO A 380 -30.83 2.81 -7.27
N GLY A 381 -29.85 3.56 -7.79
CA GLY A 381 -29.48 3.58 -9.20
C GLY A 381 -28.01 3.22 -9.39
N LEU A 382 -27.71 2.30 -10.30
CA LEU A 382 -26.35 1.89 -10.67
C LEU A 382 -26.09 2.19 -12.14
N ALA A 383 -25.16 3.10 -12.42
CA ALA A 383 -24.65 3.37 -13.76
C ALA A 383 -23.45 2.49 -14.08
N VAL A 384 -23.42 1.91 -15.28
CA VAL A 384 -22.32 1.08 -15.78
C VAL A 384 -21.80 1.66 -17.09
N ILE A 385 -20.50 1.95 -17.14
CA ILE A 385 -19.79 2.38 -18.33
C ILE A 385 -18.96 1.22 -18.84
N LEU A 386 -19.22 0.78 -20.07
CA LEU A 386 -18.46 -0.22 -20.80
C LEU A 386 -17.80 0.43 -22.00
N VAL A 387 -16.50 0.22 -22.18
CA VAL A 387 -15.74 0.72 -23.33
C VAL A 387 -15.19 -0.46 -24.13
N GLY A 388 -15.48 -0.49 -25.42
CA GLY A 388 -15.04 -1.54 -26.34
C GLY A 388 -15.93 -2.79 -26.36
N LYS A 389 -15.45 -3.83 -27.05
CA LYS A 389 -16.25 -5.03 -27.41
C LYS A 389 -15.83 -6.32 -26.70
N ASN A 390 -15.16 -6.21 -25.55
CA ASN A 390 -14.74 -7.39 -24.80
C ASN A 390 -15.96 -8.23 -24.36
N GLU A 391 -16.11 -9.44 -24.92
CA GLU A 391 -17.24 -10.33 -24.65
C GLU A 391 -17.35 -10.78 -23.18
N GLU A 392 -16.21 -10.94 -22.50
CA GLU A 392 -16.17 -11.28 -21.07
C GLU A 392 -16.73 -10.12 -20.25
N SER A 393 -16.28 -8.89 -20.54
CA SER A 393 -16.79 -7.67 -19.90
C SER A 393 -18.28 -7.47 -20.19
N ALA A 394 -18.73 -7.66 -21.43
CA ALA A 394 -20.14 -7.54 -21.80
C ALA A 394 -21.03 -8.57 -21.08
N THR A 395 -20.53 -9.80 -20.91
CA THR A 395 -21.24 -10.83 -20.13
C THR A 395 -21.33 -10.46 -18.65
N TYR A 396 -20.25 -9.90 -18.09
CA TYR A 396 -20.24 -9.44 -16.71
C TYR A 396 -21.23 -8.28 -16.47
N VAL A 397 -21.28 -7.31 -17.39
CA VAL A 397 -22.25 -6.19 -17.35
C VAL A 397 -23.69 -6.70 -17.46
N ARG A 398 -23.98 -7.62 -18.39
CA ARG A 398 -25.32 -8.26 -18.50
C ARG A 398 -25.73 -8.97 -17.20
N ASN A 399 -24.80 -9.65 -16.53
CA ASN A 399 -25.09 -10.30 -15.26
C ASN A 399 -25.38 -9.30 -14.14
N LYS A 400 -24.64 -8.18 -14.08
CA LYS A 400 -24.90 -7.09 -13.13
C LYS A 400 -26.28 -6.49 -13.35
N LYS A 401 -26.66 -6.21 -14.59
CA LYS A 401 -27.98 -5.71 -14.96
C LYS A 401 -29.10 -6.62 -14.47
N ARG A 402 -29.01 -7.91 -14.80
CA ARG A 402 -29.97 -8.93 -14.32
C ARG A 402 -30.04 -8.99 -12.79
N ALA A 403 -28.91 -8.84 -12.11
CA ALA A 403 -28.88 -8.80 -10.65
C ALA A 403 -29.62 -7.56 -10.12
N CYS A 404 -29.37 -6.38 -10.68
CA CYS A 404 -30.09 -5.14 -10.34
C CYS A 404 -31.59 -5.29 -10.54
N ASP A 405 -32.01 -5.79 -11.72
CA ASP A 405 -33.43 -6.02 -12.04
C ASP A 405 -34.09 -6.97 -11.03
N SER A 406 -33.38 -8.03 -10.63
CA SER A 406 -33.91 -9.03 -9.69
C SER A 406 -34.16 -8.50 -8.28
N VAL A 407 -33.45 -7.44 -7.87
CA VAL A 407 -33.55 -6.82 -6.54
C VAL A 407 -34.23 -5.45 -6.55
N GLY A 408 -34.61 -4.93 -7.73
CA GLY A 408 -35.30 -3.65 -7.87
C GLY A 408 -34.40 -2.41 -7.94
N ILE A 409 -33.10 -2.58 -8.16
CA ILE A 409 -32.16 -1.47 -8.40
C ILE A 409 -32.29 -1.01 -9.85
N LYS A 410 -32.39 0.30 -10.07
CA LYS A 410 -32.43 0.88 -11.42
C LYS A 410 -31.04 0.82 -12.05
N SER A 411 -30.90 0.22 -13.23
CA SER A 411 -29.62 0.16 -13.95
C SER A 411 -29.58 1.18 -15.09
N PHE A 412 -28.47 1.90 -15.21
CA PHE A 412 -28.13 2.75 -16.35
C PHE A 412 -26.90 2.16 -17.05
N GLU A 413 -26.87 2.18 -18.38
CA GLU A 413 -25.82 1.52 -19.15
C GLU A 413 -25.37 2.43 -20.29
N VAL A 414 -24.06 2.59 -20.44
CA VAL A 414 -23.42 3.30 -21.54
C VAL A 414 -22.38 2.38 -22.15
N CYS A 415 -22.51 2.12 -23.44
CA CYS A 415 -21.56 1.33 -24.22
C CYS A 415 -20.85 2.25 -25.20
N LEU A 416 -19.55 2.47 -24.99
CA LEU A 416 -18.68 3.29 -25.83
C LEU A 416 -17.85 2.41 -26.76
N ALA A 417 -17.46 2.98 -27.89
CA ALA A 417 -16.62 2.29 -28.86
C ALA A 417 -15.20 2.11 -28.29
N GLU A 418 -14.44 1.16 -28.85
CA GLU A 418 -13.07 0.92 -28.38
C GLU A 418 -12.15 2.10 -28.69
N ASP A 419 -12.41 2.84 -29.76
CA ASP A 419 -11.69 4.04 -30.21
C ASP A 419 -12.21 5.35 -29.60
N SER A 420 -13.18 5.28 -28.68
CA SER A 420 -13.64 6.45 -27.92
C SER A 420 -12.47 7.14 -27.20
N SER A 421 -12.58 8.46 -27.04
CA SER A 421 -11.58 9.23 -26.32
C SER A 421 -11.75 9.11 -24.81
N GLU A 422 -10.69 9.39 -24.07
CA GLU A 422 -10.74 9.44 -22.61
C GLU A 422 -11.69 10.54 -22.11
N GLU A 423 -11.72 11.69 -22.79
CA GLU A 423 -12.61 12.81 -22.48
C GLU A 423 -14.08 12.43 -22.63
N GLU A 424 -14.42 11.57 -23.60
CA GLU A 424 -15.77 11.06 -23.76
C GLU A 424 -16.20 10.23 -22.54
N VAL A 425 -15.34 9.32 -22.07
CA VAL A 425 -15.60 8.52 -20.86
C VAL A 425 -15.79 9.44 -19.64
N LEU A 426 -14.89 10.41 -19.47
CA LEU A 426 -14.94 11.38 -18.35
C LEU A 426 -16.23 12.22 -18.37
N LYS A 427 -16.76 12.55 -19.57
CA LYS A 427 -18.03 13.26 -19.70
C LYS A 427 -19.20 12.44 -19.16
N TYR A 428 -19.26 11.14 -19.46
CA TYR A 428 -20.29 10.25 -18.89
C TYR A 428 -20.13 10.06 -17.39
N VAL A 429 -18.89 9.92 -16.89
CA VAL A 429 -18.61 9.87 -15.45
C VAL A 429 -19.12 11.14 -14.76
N SER A 430 -18.80 12.32 -15.30
CA SER A 430 -19.29 13.60 -14.77
C SER A 430 -20.81 13.67 -14.78
N GLY A 431 -21.45 13.31 -15.90
CA GLY A 431 -22.91 13.30 -16.00
C GLY A 431 -23.57 12.41 -14.95
N PHE A 432 -23.00 11.23 -14.68
CA PHE A 432 -23.51 10.34 -13.63
C PHE A 432 -23.15 10.80 -12.21
N ASN A 433 -22.04 11.52 -12.02
CA ASN A 433 -21.74 12.16 -10.74
C ASN A 433 -22.79 13.22 -10.39
N ASP A 434 -23.25 13.98 -11.39
CA ASP A 434 -24.22 15.07 -11.19
C ASP A 434 -25.68 14.58 -11.16
N ASP A 435 -25.97 13.39 -11.71
CA ASP A 435 -27.33 12.83 -11.73
C ASP A 435 -27.77 12.31 -10.33
N PRO A 436 -28.79 12.91 -9.70
CA PRO A 436 -29.28 12.48 -8.39
C PRO A 436 -30.01 11.13 -8.42
N SER A 437 -30.40 10.62 -9.59
CA SER A 437 -30.99 9.29 -9.74
C SER A 437 -29.95 8.17 -9.78
N VAL A 438 -28.68 8.52 -9.98
CA VAL A 438 -27.54 7.59 -9.94
C VAL A 438 -26.88 7.67 -8.57
N HIS A 439 -26.79 6.52 -7.90
CA HIS A 439 -26.23 6.40 -6.55
C HIS A 439 -24.91 5.61 -6.54
N GLY A 440 -24.61 4.91 -7.64
CA GLY A 440 -23.36 4.20 -7.83
C GLY A 440 -22.93 4.23 -9.29
N ILE A 441 -21.63 4.33 -9.52
CA ILE A 441 -21.00 4.32 -10.84
C ILE A 441 -19.99 3.19 -10.89
N LEU A 442 -20.04 2.44 -11.97
CA LEU A 442 -19.12 1.35 -12.25
C LEU A 442 -18.49 1.54 -13.62
N VAL A 443 -17.17 1.65 -13.66
CA VAL A 443 -16.40 1.63 -14.91
C VAL A 443 -15.87 0.21 -15.12
N GLN A 444 -16.36 -0.45 -16.18
CA GLN A 444 -16.01 -1.84 -16.43
C GLN A 444 -14.60 -1.96 -16.99
N LEU A 445 -13.73 -2.67 -16.25
CA LEU A 445 -12.37 -2.99 -16.65
C LEU A 445 -12.29 -4.32 -17.44
N PRO A 446 -11.26 -4.54 -18.27
CA PRO A 446 -10.18 -3.60 -18.61
C PRO A 446 -10.65 -2.50 -19.57
N LEU A 447 -10.07 -1.31 -19.43
CA LEU A 447 -10.22 -0.24 -20.41
C LEU A 447 -9.23 -0.43 -21.59
N PRO A 448 -9.51 0.17 -22.77
CA PRO A 448 -8.56 0.19 -23.87
C PRO A 448 -7.19 0.75 -23.49
N SER A 449 -6.12 0.25 -24.12
CA SER A 449 -4.74 0.56 -23.70
C SER A 449 -4.28 2.01 -23.89
N HIS A 450 -5.01 2.80 -24.69
CA HIS A 450 -4.72 4.23 -24.90
C HIS A 450 -5.34 5.13 -23.82
N MET A 451 -6.17 4.60 -22.93
CA MET A 451 -6.80 5.35 -21.85
C MET A 451 -6.03 5.22 -20.54
N ASP A 452 -6.00 6.30 -19.75
CA ASP A 452 -5.55 6.26 -18.38
C ASP A 452 -6.69 5.81 -17.45
N GLU A 453 -6.69 4.51 -17.16
CA GLU A 453 -7.62 3.89 -16.19
C GLU A 453 -7.64 4.64 -14.86
N GLN A 454 -6.51 5.17 -14.40
CA GLN A 454 -6.43 5.82 -13.10
C GLN A 454 -7.14 7.15 -13.11
N LYS A 455 -6.96 7.93 -14.18
CA LYS A 455 -7.64 9.21 -14.34
C LYS A 455 -9.15 9.03 -14.40
N ILE A 456 -9.63 8.04 -15.15
CA ILE A 456 -11.06 7.71 -15.23
C ILE A 456 -11.62 7.25 -13.88
N LEU A 457 -10.99 6.27 -13.23
CA LEU A 457 -11.47 5.74 -11.94
C LEU A 457 -11.44 6.79 -10.82
N SER A 458 -10.50 7.72 -10.85
CA SER A 458 -10.42 8.79 -9.83
C SER A 458 -11.41 9.93 -10.09
N ALA A 459 -12.02 9.99 -11.28
CA ALA A 459 -13.07 10.96 -11.59
C ALA A 459 -14.45 10.55 -11.05
N VAL A 460 -14.63 9.28 -10.66
CA VAL A 460 -15.85 8.83 -9.99
C VAL A 460 -15.90 9.45 -8.60
N SER A 461 -17.01 10.12 -8.24
CA SER A 461 -17.19 10.69 -6.90
C SER A 461 -17.03 9.60 -5.85
N ILE A 462 -16.41 9.91 -4.72
CA ILE A 462 -16.18 8.91 -3.68
C ILE A 462 -17.49 8.36 -3.09
N GLU A 463 -18.55 9.16 -3.09
CA GLU A 463 -19.91 8.80 -2.64
C GLU A 463 -20.63 7.86 -3.62
N LYS A 464 -20.17 7.80 -4.88
CA LYS A 464 -20.73 6.93 -5.93
C LYS A 464 -19.77 5.81 -6.37
N ASP A 465 -18.57 5.71 -5.79
CA ASP A 465 -17.55 4.69 -6.08
C ASP A 465 -17.91 3.32 -5.46
N VAL A 466 -18.98 2.69 -5.96
CA VAL A 466 -19.48 1.40 -5.42
C VAL A 466 -18.51 0.23 -5.61
N ASP A 467 -17.55 0.37 -6.52
CA ASP A 467 -16.46 -0.59 -6.70
C ASP A 467 -15.30 -0.36 -5.71
N GLY A 468 -15.27 0.76 -4.99
CA GLY A 468 -14.28 1.06 -3.96
C GLY A 468 -12.86 1.25 -4.48
N PHE A 469 -12.68 1.65 -5.74
CA PHE A 469 -11.36 1.80 -6.37
C PHE A 469 -10.77 3.20 -6.24
N HIS A 470 -11.53 4.17 -5.74
CA HIS A 470 -11.01 5.51 -5.46
C HIS A 470 -9.87 5.40 -4.42
N PRO A 471 -8.69 6.01 -4.65
CA PRO A 471 -7.56 5.83 -3.74
C PRO A 471 -7.87 6.25 -2.30
N LEU A 472 -8.72 7.27 -2.11
CA LEU A 472 -9.20 7.64 -0.77
C LEU A 472 -9.90 6.49 -0.02
N ASN A 473 -10.69 5.65 -0.70
CA ASN A 473 -11.28 4.44 -0.10
C ASN A 473 -10.20 3.42 0.27
N ILE A 474 -9.25 3.15 -0.63
CA ILE A 474 -8.14 2.23 -0.35
C ILE A 474 -7.24 2.71 0.80
N GLY A 475 -6.99 4.01 0.89
CA GLY A 475 -6.21 4.61 1.96
C GLY A 475 -6.92 4.53 3.31
N ARG A 476 -8.22 4.86 3.34
CA ARG A 476 -9.05 4.64 4.53
C ARG A 476 -9.06 3.16 4.91
N LEU A 477 -9.13 2.24 3.93
CA LEU A 477 -9.03 0.80 4.14
C LEU A 477 -7.70 0.39 4.79
N ALA A 478 -6.56 0.92 4.31
CA ALA A 478 -5.24 0.59 4.84
C ALA A 478 -5.00 1.16 6.25
N MET A 479 -5.63 2.29 6.59
CA MET A 479 -5.43 2.97 7.87
C MET A 479 -6.39 2.47 8.95
N ARG A 480 -5.85 2.04 10.09
CA ARG A 480 -6.66 1.61 11.26
C ARG A 480 -7.44 2.79 11.84
N GLY A 481 -8.67 2.52 12.27
CA GLY A 481 -9.56 3.51 12.90
C GLY A 481 -10.16 4.51 11.90
N ARG A 482 -10.03 4.28 10.59
CA ARG A 482 -10.73 5.02 9.54
C ARG A 482 -11.64 4.06 8.80
N GLU A 483 -12.81 4.51 8.36
CA GLU A 483 -13.70 3.68 7.55
C GLU A 483 -13.81 4.21 6.13
N PRO A 484 -13.59 3.35 5.10
CA PRO A 484 -13.86 3.73 3.72
C PRO A 484 -15.38 3.82 3.49
N LEU A 485 -15.80 4.63 2.53
CA LEU A 485 -17.21 4.67 2.13
C LEU A 485 -17.58 3.37 1.40
N PHE A 486 -16.67 2.91 0.54
CA PHE A 486 -16.82 1.67 -0.20
C PHE A 486 -15.58 0.81 -0.10
N VAL A 487 -15.78 -0.50 -0.12
CA VAL A 487 -14.73 -1.51 -0.12
C VAL A 487 -14.82 -2.29 -1.42
N PRO A 488 -13.69 -2.59 -2.09
CA PRO A 488 -13.67 -3.44 -3.27
C PRO A 488 -14.54 -4.69 -3.14
N CYS A 489 -15.51 -4.79 -4.05
CA CYS A 489 -16.63 -5.72 -3.94
C CYS A 489 -16.19 -7.20 -3.91
N THR A 490 -15.18 -7.55 -4.69
CA THR A 490 -14.69 -8.94 -4.79
C THR A 490 -13.90 -9.36 -3.54
N PRO A 491 -12.92 -8.57 -3.05
CA PRO A 491 -12.32 -8.75 -1.73
C PRO A 491 -13.35 -8.80 -0.59
N LYS A 492 -14.34 -7.90 -0.59
CA LYS A 492 -15.43 -7.92 0.38
C LYS A 492 -16.20 -9.24 0.34
N GLY A 493 -16.50 -9.76 -0.85
CA GLY A 493 -17.11 -11.06 -1.03
C GLY A 493 -16.28 -12.22 -0.47
N CYS A 494 -14.95 -12.16 -0.57
CA CYS A 494 -14.08 -13.17 0.04
C CYS A 494 -14.22 -13.19 1.58
N ILE A 495 -14.22 -12.02 2.21
CA ILE A 495 -14.37 -11.89 3.66
C ILE A 495 -15.78 -12.33 4.10
N GLU A 496 -16.81 -11.91 3.38
CA GLU A 496 -18.21 -12.30 3.65
C GLU A 496 -18.37 -13.83 3.62
N LEU A 497 -17.72 -14.52 2.68
CA LEU A 497 -17.72 -15.98 2.63
C LEU A 497 -17.03 -16.60 3.85
N LEU A 498 -15.92 -16.03 4.33
CA LEU A 498 -15.26 -16.50 5.55
C LEU A 498 -16.18 -16.34 6.77
N HIS A 499 -16.87 -15.21 6.90
CA HIS A 499 -17.82 -14.97 7.99
C HIS A 499 -19.02 -15.91 7.95
N ARG A 500 -19.65 -16.09 6.78
CA ARG A 500 -20.82 -16.98 6.62
C ARG A 500 -20.52 -18.45 6.89
N TYR A 501 -19.27 -18.86 6.71
CA TYR A 501 -18.79 -20.20 7.03
C TYR A 501 -18.15 -20.29 8.43
N ASN A 502 -18.27 -19.24 9.26
CA ASN A 502 -17.72 -19.15 10.62
C ASN A 502 -16.20 -19.44 10.69
N ILE A 503 -15.46 -19.01 9.68
CA ILE A 503 -14.01 -19.12 9.65
C ILE A 503 -13.40 -17.97 10.47
N GLU A 504 -12.74 -18.30 11.57
CA GLU A 504 -12.01 -17.33 12.38
C GLU A 504 -10.81 -16.77 11.60
N ILE A 505 -10.79 -15.46 11.34
CA ILE A 505 -9.69 -14.75 10.64
C ILE A 505 -8.61 -14.27 11.62
N LYS A 506 -9.03 -13.84 12.81
CA LYS A 506 -8.16 -13.23 13.82
C LYS A 506 -7.01 -14.14 14.24
N GLY A 507 -5.79 -13.62 14.15
CA GLY A 507 -4.55 -14.29 14.53
C GLY A 507 -4.16 -15.48 13.64
N LYS A 508 -4.88 -15.71 12.54
CA LYS A 508 -4.50 -16.72 11.54
C LYS A 508 -3.41 -16.20 10.62
N LYS A 509 -2.62 -17.12 10.05
CA LYS A 509 -1.73 -16.83 8.93
C LYS A 509 -2.54 -16.85 7.64
N ALA A 510 -2.66 -15.72 6.98
CA ALA A 510 -3.32 -15.64 5.68
C ALA A 510 -2.31 -15.33 4.57
N VAL A 511 -2.50 -15.95 3.42
CA VAL A 511 -1.70 -15.70 2.22
C VAL A 511 -2.64 -15.17 1.14
N VAL A 512 -2.23 -14.06 0.52
CA VAL A 512 -2.89 -13.53 -0.67
C VAL A 512 -1.93 -13.67 -1.84
N ILE A 513 -2.31 -14.41 -2.87
CA ILE A 513 -1.50 -14.55 -4.09
C ILE A 513 -2.01 -13.58 -5.14
N GLY A 514 -1.18 -12.61 -5.49
CA GLY A 514 -1.55 -11.48 -6.32
C GLY A 514 -1.70 -10.20 -5.49
N ARG A 515 -1.31 -9.08 -6.09
CA ARG A 515 -1.31 -7.75 -5.48
C ARG A 515 -1.82 -6.69 -6.45
N SER A 516 -2.84 -7.07 -7.22
CA SER A 516 -3.55 -6.13 -8.09
C SER A 516 -4.30 -5.10 -7.24
N ASN A 517 -4.57 -3.94 -7.84
CA ASN A 517 -5.34 -2.87 -7.19
C ASN A 517 -6.81 -3.25 -6.97
N ILE A 518 -7.31 -4.25 -7.73
CA ILE A 518 -8.71 -4.66 -7.74
C ILE A 518 -9.02 -5.69 -6.65
N VAL A 519 -8.18 -6.74 -6.53
CA VAL A 519 -8.48 -7.87 -5.64
C VAL A 519 -7.37 -8.12 -4.63
N GLY A 520 -6.14 -8.34 -5.10
CA GLY A 520 -5.06 -8.85 -4.25
C GLY A 520 -4.72 -7.91 -3.09
N MET A 521 -4.41 -6.64 -3.38
CA MET A 521 -4.06 -5.69 -2.32
C MET A 521 -5.25 -5.42 -1.38
N PRO A 522 -6.48 -5.12 -1.84
CA PRO A 522 -7.57 -4.87 -0.90
C PRO A 522 -7.99 -6.09 -0.08
N ALA A 523 -7.89 -7.32 -0.62
CA ALA A 523 -8.12 -8.54 0.15
C ALA A 523 -7.10 -8.70 1.29
N ALA A 524 -5.83 -8.38 1.03
CA ALA A 524 -4.81 -8.38 2.06
C ALA A 524 -5.09 -7.35 3.16
N LEU A 525 -5.50 -6.12 2.78
CA LEU A 525 -5.86 -5.08 3.74
C LEU A 525 -7.08 -5.46 4.60
N LEU A 526 -8.10 -6.09 4.02
CA LEU A 526 -9.26 -6.56 4.77
C LEU A 526 -8.91 -7.66 5.77
N LEU A 527 -8.11 -8.64 5.37
CA LEU A 527 -7.61 -9.67 6.28
C LEU A 527 -6.79 -9.06 7.43
N GLN A 528 -5.94 -8.06 7.14
CA GLN A 528 -5.17 -7.35 8.16
C GLN A 528 -6.05 -6.54 9.12
N ARG A 529 -7.16 -5.96 8.64
CA ARG A 529 -8.16 -5.27 9.49
C ARG A 529 -8.80 -6.22 10.50
N GLU A 530 -9.00 -7.48 10.11
CA GLU A 530 -9.51 -8.54 10.97
C GLU A 530 -8.42 -9.31 11.73
N ASP A 531 -7.26 -8.67 11.93
CA ASP A 531 -6.16 -9.19 12.74
C ASP A 531 -5.54 -10.49 12.21
N ALA A 532 -5.64 -10.81 10.92
CA ALA A 532 -4.82 -11.85 10.31
C ALA A 532 -3.38 -11.37 10.07
N THR A 533 -2.43 -12.27 10.24
CA THR A 533 -1.04 -12.04 9.79
C THR A 533 -0.95 -12.40 8.32
N VAL A 534 -0.79 -11.39 7.46
CA VAL A 534 -0.92 -11.55 6.01
C VAL A 534 0.44 -11.50 5.32
N SER A 535 0.72 -12.50 4.47
CA SER A 535 1.82 -12.48 3.50
C SER A 535 1.28 -12.31 2.08
N ILE A 536 1.84 -11.38 1.32
CA ILE A 536 1.41 -11.09 -0.05
C ILE A 536 2.42 -11.66 -1.03
N ILE A 537 2.01 -12.69 -1.78
CA ILE A 537 2.83 -13.41 -2.76
C ILE A 537 2.60 -12.83 -4.16
N HIS A 538 3.66 -12.71 -4.94
CA HIS A 538 3.60 -12.21 -6.31
C HIS A 538 4.69 -12.85 -7.20
N SER A 539 4.76 -12.41 -8.46
CA SER A 539 5.64 -13.01 -9.47
C SER A 539 7.15 -12.90 -9.21
N ARG A 540 7.60 -12.12 -8.21
CA ARG A 540 9.02 -12.04 -7.81
C ARG A 540 9.29 -12.76 -6.49
N THR A 541 8.26 -13.30 -5.84
CA THR A 541 8.41 -14.11 -4.63
C THR A 541 9.19 -15.39 -4.96
N LYS A 542 10.24 -15.65 -4.18
CA LYS A 542 10.99 -16.92 -4.24
C LYS A 542 10.27 -17.98 -3.41
N ASN A 543 10.21 -19.21 -3.92
CA ASN A 543 9.56 -20.38 -3.30
C ASN A 543 8.14 -20.08 -2.75
N PRO A 544 7.22 -19.54 -3.58
CA PRO A 544 5.87 -19.17 -3.14
C PRO A 544 5.09 -20.33 -2.49
N GLU A 545 5.36 -21.57 -2.90
CA GLU A 545 4.80 -22.80 -2.34
C GLU A 545 5.14 -23.01 -0.87
N GLU A 546 6.31 -22.59 -0.42
CA GLU A 546 6.74 -22.72 0.98
C GLU A 546 5.90 -21.79 1.88
N ILE A 547 5.70 -20.55 1.44
CA ILE A 547 4.92 -19.55 2.17
C ILE A 547 3.44 -19.94 2.18
N THR A 548 2.91 -20.39 1.03
CA THR A 548 1.51 -20.79 0.90
C THR A 548 1.19 -21.99 1.79
N ARG A 549 2.14 -22.93 1.97
CA ARG A 549 1.95 -24.11 2.83
C ARG A 549 1.79 -23.76 4.32
N GLN A 550 2.15 -22.56 4.75
CA GLN A 550 1.97 -22.12 6.13
C GLN A 550 0.58 -21.52 6.39
N ALA A 551 -0.17 -21.18 5.34
CA ALA A 551 -1.41 -20.41 5.42
C ALA A 551 -2.57 -21.22 6.00
N ASP A 552 -3.27 -20.66 6.98
CA ASP A 552 -4.61 -21.11 7.40
C ASP A 552 -5.69 -20.68 6.41
N ILE A 553 -5.51 -19.51 5.79
CA ILE A 553 -6.43 -18.92 4.82
C ILE A 553 -5.64 -18.52 3.57
N LEU A 554 -6.08 -18.96 2.40
CA LEU A 554 -5.50 -18.60 1.11
C LEU A 554 -6.54 -17.89 0.23
N ILE A 555 -6.22 -16.68 -0.22
CA ILE A 555 -6.97 -16.00 -1.30
C ILE A 555 -6.09 -15.95 -2.55
N SER A 556 -6.53 -16.62 -3.62
CA SER A 556 -5.84 -16.62 -4.92
C SER A 556 -6.47 -15.61 -5.87
N ALA A 557 -5.71 -14.58 -6.25
CA ALA A 557 -6.11 -13.48 -7.12
C ALA A 557 -5.13 -13.27 -8.29
N VAL A 558 -4.57 -14.38 -8.82
CA VAL A 558 -3.50 -14.34 -9.84
C VAL A 558 -4.01 -14.42 -11.28
N GLY A 559 -5.24 -14.89 -11.51
CA GLY A 559 -5.79 -15.07 -12.86
C GLY A 559 -4.98 -16.04 -13.74
N LYS A 560 -4.28 -17.00 -13.13
CA LYS A 560 -3.53 -18.06 -13.82
C LYS A 560 -4.16 -19.42 -13.47
N PRO A 561 -4.78 -20.11 -14.44
CA PRO A 561 -5.38 -21.42 -14.21
C PRO A 561 -4.38 -22.40 -13.62
N ASN A 562 -4.84 -23.22 -12.67
CA ASN A 562 -4.08 -24.35 -12.11
C ASN A 562 -2.70 -23.98 -11.51
N MET A 563 -2.48 -22.72 -11.12
CA MET A 563 -1.19 -22.30 -10.54
C MET A 563 -1.01 -22.86 -9.13
N VAL A 564 -2.05 -22.75 -8.29
CA VAL A 564 -2.02 -23.28 -6.92
C VAL A 564 -2.34 -24.78 -6.98
N ARG A 565 -1.42 -25.60 -6.46
CA ARG A 565 -1.55 -27.07 -6.44
C ARG A 565 -1.85 -27.54 -5.02
N GLY A 566 -2.42 -28.73 -4.87
CA GLY A 566 -2.70 -29.32 -3.56
C GLY A 566 -1.47 -29.42 -2.65
N SER A 567 -0.27 -29.62 -3.21
CA SER A 567 1.00 -29.66 -2.46
C SER A 567 1.44 -28.31 -1.85
N TRP A 568 0.80 -27.21 -2.25
CA TRP A 568 1.02 -25.88 -1.69
C TRP A 568 0.15 -25.63 -0.46
N ILE A 569 -0.83 -26.50 -0.19
CA ILE A 569 -1.86 -26.27 0.81
C ILE A 569 -1.66 -27.23 1.98
N LYS A 570 -1.69 -26.69 3.21
CA LYS A 570 -1.70 -27.55 4.40
C LYS A 570 -3.09 -28.12 4.65
N PRO A 571 -3.20 -29.32 5.25
CA PRO A 571 -4.49 -29.86 5.68
C PRO A 571 -5.26 -28.88 6.57
N GLY A 572 -6.56 -28.76 6.32
CA GLY A 572 -7.47 -27.88 7.09
C GLY A 572 -7.43 -26.39 6.71
N ALA A 573 -6.63 -25.99 5.72
CA ALA A 573 -6.65 -24.61 5.23
C ALA A 573 -7.92 -24.28 4.45
N VAL A 574 -8.36 -23.02 4.54
CA VAL A 574 -9.48 -22.47 3.77
C VAL A 574 -8.94 -21.78 2.53
N ILE A 575 -9.54 -22.06 1.37
CA ILE A 575 -9.10 -21.51 0.09
C ILE A 575 -10.26 -20.79 -0.59
N ILE A 576 -10.01 -19.58 -1.05
CA ILE A 576 -10.91 -18.82 -1.93
C ILE A 576 -10.14 -18.51 -3.21
N ASP A 577 -10.56 -19.10 -4.32
CA ASP A 577 -10.05 -18.77 -5.65
C ASP A 577 -10.96 -17.76 -6.34
N VAL A 578 -10.39 -16.62 -6.71
CA VAL A 578 -11.10 -15.50 -7.34
C VAL A 578 -10.89 -15.52 -8.87
N GLY A 579 -10.02 -16.39 -9.39
CA GLY A 579 -9.74 -16.47 -10.82
C GLY A 579 -10.96 -16.90 -11.64
N ILE A 580 -11.32 -16.11 -12.67
CA ILE A 580 -12.45 -16.40 -13.58
C ILE A 580 -12.03 -16.67 -15.03
N LYS A 581 -10.72 -16.77 -15.31
CA LYS A 581 -10.24 -17.03 -16.69
C LYS A 581 -10.79 -18.35 -17.19
N ARG A 582 -11.44 -18.31 -18.35
CA ARG A 582 -11.85 -19.51 -19.08
C ARG A 582 -10.60 -20.24 -19.58
N VAL A 583 -10.62 -21.56 -19.44
CA VAL A 583 -9.61 -22.44 -20.05
C VAL A 583 -10.30 -23.08 -21.25
N GLU A 584 -9.66 -23.04 -22.41
CA GLU A 584 -10.11 -23.85 -23.54
C GLU A 584 -9.99 -25.32 -23.12
N VAL A 585 -11.14 -25.98 -23.01
CA VAL A 585 -11.16 -27.42 -22.79
C VAL A 585 -10.88 -28.04 -24.15
N SER A 586 -9.65 -28.52 -24.35
CA SER A 586 -9.38 -29.41 -25.49
C SER A 586 -10.28 -30.65 -25.34
N PRO A 587 -11.03 -31.05 -26.37
CA PRO A 587 -12.03 -32.11 -26.31
C PRO A 587 -11.47 -33.47 -25.86
#